data_AF-G2TJA0-F1
#
_entry.id   AF-G2TJA0-F1
#
_cell.length_a   1.000
_cell.length_b   1.000
_cell.length_c   1.000
_cell.angle_alpha   90.00
_cell.angle_beta   90.00
_cell.angle_gamma   90.00
#
_symmetry.space_group_name_H-M   'P 1'
#
loop_
_entity.id
_entity.type
_entity.pdbx_description
1 polymer ?
#
loop_
_entity_poly.entity_id
_entity_poly.type
_entity_poly.pdbx_seq_one_letter_code
_entity_poly.pdbx_strand_id
1 'polypeptide(L)'
;MVLNKISTIERCLKRVREVYSGSPASLEDFTKQDSIILNIQRACEASIDLAMHIAAKEQLGLPQTGREAFDLLKANGVINEETAAK
;
A
#
# COMPACT_ATOMS: atom_id res chain seq x y z
N MET A 1 -8.54 -2.34 13.65
CA MET A 1 -7.58 -2.83 12.65
C MET A 1 -7.52 -1.92 11.41
N VAL A 2 -8.64 -1.72 10.71
CA VAL A 2 -8.70 -0.90 9.48
C VAL A 2 -8.14 0.52 9.66
N LEU A 3 -8.62 1.28 10.65
CA LEU A 3 -8.13 2.64 10.93
C LEU A 3 -6.62 2.70 11.20
N ASN A 4 -6.07 1.70 11.89
CA ASN A 4 -4.64 1.64 12.17
C ASN A 4 -3.81 1.40 10.90
N LYS A 5 -4.33 0.59 9.97
CA LYS A 5 -3.67 0.34 8.67
C LYS A 5 -3.74 1.56 7.77
N ILE A 6 -4.88 2.26 7.73
CA ILE A 6 -5.02 3.56 7.04
C ILE A 6 -4.03 4.58 7.60
N SER A 7 -3.99 4.77 8.92
CA SER A 7 -3.02 5.68 9.56
C SER A 7 -1.55 5.28 9.29
N THR A 8 -1.28 4.00 9.12
CA THR A 8 0.07 3.53 8.74
C THR A 8 0.41 3.93 7.31
N ILE A 9 -0.49 3.73 6.35
CA ILE A 9 -0.31 4.16 4.95
C ILE A 9 -0.06 5.67 4.90
N GLU A 10 -0.91 6.47 5.56
CA GLU A 10 -0.79 7.93 5.57
C GLU A 10 0.55 8.41 6.12
N ARG A 11 0.99 7.85 7.25
CA ARG A 11 2.29 8.19 7.86
C ARG A 11 3.47 7.79 6.96
N CYS A 12 3.41 6.61 6.34
CA CYS A 12 4.46 6.16 5.43
C CYS A 12 4.57 7.09 4.21
N LEU A 13 3.44 7.44 3.59
CA LEU A 13 3.40 8.38 2.45
C LEU A 13 3.87 9.78 2.85
N LYS A 14 3.49 10.27 4.04
CA LYS A 14 4.00 11.53 4.59
C LYS A 14 5.52 11.46 4.73
N ARG A 15 6.06 10.37 5.27
CA ARG A 15 7.51 10.20 5.46
C ARG A 15 8.28 10.15 4.15
N VAL A 16 7.75 9.47 3.13
CA VAL A 16 8.35 9.47 1.78
C VAL A 16 8.47 10.89 1.25
N ARG A 17 7.42 11.69 1.33
CA ARG A 17 7.42 13.09 0.85
C ARG A 17 8.41 13.96 1.64
N GLU A 18 8.47 13.81 2.96
CA GLU A 18 9.43 14.53 3.82
C GLU A 18 10.88 14.19 3.47
N VAL A 19 11.20 12.91 3.33
CA VAL A 19 12.58 12.45 3.04
C VAL A 19 13.00 12.82 1.62
N TYR A 20 12.08 12.68 0.65
CA TYR A 20 12.33 13.09 -0.74
C TYR A 20 12.52 14.59 -0.87
N SER A 21 11.85 15.40 -0.03
CA SER A 21 11.99 16.86 0.04
C SER A 21 11.76 17.62 -1.29
N GLY A 22 11.16 16.97 -2.29
CA GLY A 22 10.90 17.55 -3.61
C GLY A 22 12.14 17.76 -4.49
N SER A 23 13.27 17.14 -4.14
CA SER A 23 14.54 17.32 -4.86
C SER A 23 15.13 15.97 -5.27
N PRO A 24 15.43 15.74 -6.56
CA PRO A 24 16.15 14.57 -7.01
C PRO A 24 17.51 14.38 -6.32
N ALA A 25 18.17 15.45 -5.88
CA ALA A 25 19.44 15.37 -5.14
C ALA A 25 19.30 14.62 -3.80
N SER A 26 18.10 14.58 -3.21
CA SER A 26 17.85 13.74 -2.03
C SER A 26 17.97 12.24 -2.32
N LEU A 27 17.94 11.84 -3.58
CA LEU A 27 18.19 10.46 -4.00
C LEU A 27 19.67 10.15 -4.20
N GLU A 28 20.60 11.09 -3.99
CA GLU A 28 22.04 10.78 -3.98
C GLU A 28 22.49 10.22 -2.62
N ASP A 29 21.68 10.41 -1.58
CA ASP A 29 21.91 9.88 -0.24
C ASP A 29 21.24 8.50 -0.08
N PHE A 30 22.05 7.44 0.04
CA PHE A 30 21.56 6.07 0.22
C PHE A 30 20.70 5.90 1.47
N THR A 31 20.95 6.65 2.55
CA THR A 31 20.12 6.59 3.76
C THR A 31 18.71 7.10 3.48
N LYS A 32 18.60 8.16 2.66
CA LYS A 32 17.31 8.68 2.22
C LYS A 32 16.60 7.72 1.27
N GLN A 33 17.33 7.08 0.34
CA GLN A 33 16.78 6.05 -0.52
C GLN A 33 16.19 4.89 0.29
N ASP A 34 16.96 4.33 1.23
CA ASP A 34 16.52 3.23 2.10
C ASP A 34 15.29 3.61 2.91
N SER A 35 15.26 4.84 3.44
CA SER A 35 14.10 5.35 4.17
C SER A 35 12.87 5.45 3.28
N ILE A 36 13.01 5.92 2.04
CA ILE A 36 11.92 6.00 1.07
C ILE A 36 11.41 4.60 0.71
N ILE A 37 12.31 3.69 0.33
CA ILE A 37 11.99 2.30 -0.05
C ILE A 37 11.25 1.60 1.09
N LEU A 38 11.77 1.70 2.32
CA LEU A 38 11.15 1.08 3.50
C LEU A 38 9.73 1.60 3.76
N ASN A 39 9.49 2.89 3.62
CA ASN A 39 8.15 3.45 3.84
C ASN A 39 7.19 3.09 2.71
N ILE A 40 7.66 3.01 1.46
CA ILE A 40 6.83 2.49 0.34
C ILE A 40 6.45 1.03 0.60
N GLN A 41 7.41 0.19 0.97
CA GLN A 41 7.14 -1.22 1.29
C GLN A 41 6.09 -1.36 2.40
N ARG A 42 6.23 -0.61 3.50
CA ARG A 42 5.27 -0.61 4.61
C ARG A 42 3.87 -0.16 4.20
N ALA A 43 3.77 0.83 3.32
CA ALA A 43 2.48 1.28 2.77
C ALA A 43 1.83 0.18 1.90
N CYS A 44 2.62 -0.52 1.08
CA CYS A 44 2.15 -1.65 0.29
C CYS A 44 1.66 -2.80 1.16
N GLU A 45 2.42 -3.20 2.18
CA GLU A 45 2.04 -4.25 3.13
C GLU A 45 0.73 -3.90 3.86
N ALA A 46 0.60 -2.66 4.35
CA ALA A 46 -0.63 -2.22 5.01
C ALA A 46 -1.84 -2.19 4.06
N SER A 47 -1.61 -1.92 2.77
CA SER A 47 -2.66 -1.95 1.74
C SER A 47 -3.07 -3.39 1.40
N ILE A 48 -2.12 -4.32 1.32
CA ILE A 48 -2.38 -5.76 1.14
C ILE A 48 -3.19 -6.29 2.32
N ASP A 49 -2.81 -5.96 3.56
CA ASP A 49 -3.54 -6.40 4.75
C ASP A 49 -5.01 -5.92 4.74
N LEU A 50 -5.25 -4.69 4.26
CA LEU A 50 -6.60 -4.18 4.08
C LEU A 50 -7.35 -4.96 2.99
N ALA A 51 -6.73 -5.23 1.86
CA ALA A 51 -7.35 -5.97 0.77
C ALA A 51 -7.73 -7.40 1.21
N MET A 52 -6.81 -8.09 1.88
CA MET A 52 -7.04 -9.43 2.46
C MET A 52 -8.18 -9.40 3.48
N HIS A 53 -8.20 -8.40 4.37
CA HIS A 53 -9.26 -8.26 5.36
C HIS A 53 -10.63 -8.01 4.74
N ILE A 54 -10.72 -7.14 3.73
CA ILE A 54 -11.98 -6.85 3.04
C ILE A 54 -12.48 -8.08 2.30
N ALA A 55 -11.60 -8.77 1.56
CA ALA A 55 -11.96 -10.00 0.86
C ALA A 55 -12.54 -11.07 1.81
N ALA A 56 -11.94 -11.24 2.99
CA ALA A 56 -12.44 -12.16 4.01
C ALA A 56 -13.76 -11.70 4.64
N LYS A 57 -13.87 -10.41 4.98
CA LYS A 57 -15.05 -9.84 5.66
C LYS A 57 -16.30 -9.87 4.77
N GLU A 58 -16.13 -9.55 3.49
CA GLU A 58 -17.20 -9.51 2.49
C GLU A 58 -17.38 -10.88 1.79
N GLN A 59 -16.65 -11.92 2.23
CA GLN A 59 -16.75 -13.30 1.73
C GLN A 59 -16.52 -13.42 0.20
N LEU A 60 -15.59 -12.62 -0.34
CA LEU A 60 -15.29 -12.56 -1.77
C LEU A 60 -14.45 -13.74 -2.27
N GLY A 61 -13.85 -14.50 -1.36
CA GLY A 61 -12.95 -15.62 -1.65
C GLY A 61 -11.79 -15.70 -0.64
N LEU A 62 -10.89 -16.66 -0.87
CA LEU A 62 -9.71 -16.90 -0.04
C LEU A 62 -8.42 -16.60 -0.83
N PRO A 63 -8.01 -15.32 -0.96
CA PRO A 63 -6.79 -14.96 -1.67
C PRO A 63 -5.57 -15.60 -0.99
N GLN A 64 -4.66 -16.16 -1.79
CA GLN A 64 -3.39 -16.72 -1.33
C GLN A 64 -2.24 -15.72 -1.45
N THR A 65 -2.42 -14.69 -2.26
CA THR A 65 -1.43 -13.62 -2.48
C THR A 65 -2.07 -12.24 -2.39
N GLY A 66 -1.26 -11.21 -2.10
CA GLY A 66 -1.75 -9.84 -2.11
C GLY A 66 -2.32 -9.42 -3.47
N ARG A 67 -1.72 -9.90 -4.57
CA ARG A 67 -2.23 -9.69 -5.93
C ARG A 67 -3.64 -10.25 -6.10
N GLU A 68 -3.85 -11.49 -5.70
CA GLU A 68 -5.18 -12.12 -5.74
C GLU A 68 -6.20 -11.36 -4.89
N ALA A 69 -5.80 -10.81 -3.75
CA ALA A 69 -6.70 -10.00 -2.93
C ALA A 69 -7.21 -8.77 -3.71
N PHE A 70 -6.31 -8.02 -4.37
CA PHE A 70 -6.71 -6.89 -5.22
C PHE A 70 -7.53 -7.32 -6.45
N ASP A 71 -7.21 -8.46 -7.06
CA ASP A 71 -7.99 -9.03 -8.17
C ASP A 71 -9.43 -9.36 -7.72
N LEU A 72 -9.61 -9.95 -6.53
CA LEU A 72 -10.94 -10.21 -5.94
C LEU A 72 -11.70 -8.93 -5.63
N LEU A 73 -11.03 -7.91 -5.08
CA LEU A 73 -11.67 -6.61 -4.84
C LEU A 73 -12.16 -5.95 -6.13
N LYS A 74 -11.34 -6.00 -7.19
CA LYS A 74 -11.70 -5.48 -8.52
C LYS A 74 -12.89 -6.23 -9.10
N ALA A 75 -12.83 -7.57 -9.11
CA ALA A 75 -13.87 -8.42 -9.67
C ALA A 75 -15.25 -8.19 -9.02
N ASN A 76 -15.27 -7.78 -7.74
CA ASN A 76 -16.48 -7.50 -6.99
C ASN A 76 -16.82 -5.99 -6.91
N GLY A 77 -16.14 -5.13 -7.67
CA GLY A 77 -16.44 -3.70 -7.75
C GLY A 77 -16.10 -2.88 -6.50
N VAL A 78 -15.30 -3.43 -5.57
CA VAL A 78 -14.87 -2.71 -4.35
C VAL A 78 -13.85 -1.62 -4.68
N ILE A 79 -13.01 -1.89 -5.68
CA ILE A 79 -12.05 -0.93 -6.24
C ILE A 79 -12.19 -0.90 -7.76
N ASN A 80 -11.85 0.23 -8.38
CA ASN A 80 -11.87 0.37 -9.83
C ASN A 80 -10.63 -0.30 -10.47
N GLU A 81 -10.68 -0.44 -11.81
CA GLU A 81 -9.58 -1.03 -12.57
C GLU A 81 -8.28 -0.23 -12.46
N GLU A 82 -8.37 1.10 -12.41
CA GLU A 82 -7.20 1.99 -12.24
C GLU A 82 -6.47 1.74 -10.92
N THR A 83 -7.19 1.57 -9.81
CA THR A 83 -6.62 1.31 -8.48
C THR A 83 -6.08 -0.12 -8.38
N ALA A 84 -6.68 -1.06 -9.09
CA ALA A 84 -6.25 -2.45 -9.15
C ALA A 84 -5.12 -2.70 -10.17
N ALA A 85 -4.82 -1.72 -11.02
CA ALA A 85 -3.78 -1.85 -12.05
C ALA A 85 -2.41 -2.05 -11.42
N LYS A 86 -1.58 -2.87 -12.07
CA LYS A 86 -0.20 -3.20 -11.65
C LYS A 86 0.78 -2.11 -12.00
#